data_AF-A0A227JD24-F1
#
_entry.id   AF-A0A227JD24-F1
#
_cell.length_a   1.000
_cell.length_b   1.000
_cell.length_c   1.000
_cell.angle_alpha   90.00
_cell.angle_beta   90.00
_cell.angle_gamma   90.00
#
_symmetry.space_group_name_H-M   'P 1'
#
loop_
_entity.id
_entity.type
_entity.pdbx_description
1 polymer ?
#
loop_
_entity_poly.entity_id
_entity_poly.type
_entity_poly.pdbx_seq_one_letter_code
_entity_poly.pdbx_strand_id
1 'polypeptide(L)'
;MEHYMNTLAETMQRYVEKHDLHNLEGIKQTAIEGVWFYRSSKGNNRQPFVYQSGIIVLGQGHKNIHIGQTPVQYGPDDYLVV
;
A
#
# COMPACT_ATOMS: atom_id res chain seq x y z
N MET A 1 -20.76 21.39 -10.96
CA MET A 1 -19.99 21.31 -9.69
C MET A 1 -19.14 20.06 -9.82
N GLU A 2 -17.89 20.24 -10.20
CA GLU A 2 -16.98 19.14 -10.54
C GLU A 2 -16.60 18.43 -9.24
N HIS A 3 -17.00 17.16 -9.07
CA HIS A 3 -16.51 16.34 -7.98
C HIS A 3 -15.01 16.13 -8.21
N TYR A 4 -14.18 16.83 -7.47
CA TYR A 4 -12.74 16.57 -7.44
C TYR A 4 -12.56 15.14 -6.91
N MET A 5 -12.39 14.17 -7.82
CA MET A 5 -12.04 12.82 -7.45
C MET A 5 -10.63 12.88 -6.87
N ASN A 6 -10.55 12.72 -5.56
CA ASN A 6 -9.25 12.63 -4.91
C ASN A 6 -8.56 11.35 -5.40
N THR A 7 -7.27 11.44 -5.70
CA THR A 7 -6.48 10.27 -6.03
C THR A 7 -6.42 9.31 -4.84
N LEU A 8 -6.08 8.05 -5.08
CA LEU A 8 -5.86 7.10 -3.99
C LEU A 8 -4.78 7.60 -3.03
N ALA A 9 -3.69 8.17 -3.57
CA ALA A 9 -2.61 8.78 -2.78
C ALA A 9 -3.13 9.86 -1.83
N GLU A 10 -3.91 10.83 -2.34
CA GLU A 10 -4.48 11.91 -1.54
C GLU A 10 -5.41 11.38 -0.45
N THR A 11 -6.21 10.37 -0.78
CA THR A 11 -7.12 9.72 0.18
C THR A 11 -6.33 9.01 1.29
N MET A 12 -5.24 8.32 0.94
CA MET A 12 -4.36 7.68 1.91
C MET A 12 -3.64 8.69 2.80
N GLN A 13 -3.21 9.84 2.28
CA GLN A 13 -2.62 10.90 3.10
C GLN A 13 -3.63 11.47 4.10
N ARG A 14 -4.88 11.74 3.67
CA ARG A 14 -5.95 12.15 4.59
C ARG A 14 -6.25 11.10 5.66
N TYR A 15 -6.15 9.82 5.31
CA TYR A 15 -6.30 8.72 6.27
C TYR A 15 -5.19 8.75 7.33
N VAL A 16 -3.94 9.02 6.93
CA VAL A 16 -2.81 9.17 7.85
C VAL A 16 -3.05 10.32 8.82
N GLU A 17 -3.47 11.49 8.33
CA GLU A 17 -3.78 12.66 9.16
C GLU A 17 -4.90 12.37 10.16
N LYS A 18 -6.02 11.83 9.68
CA LYS A 18 -7.20 11.57 10.50
C LYS A 18 -6.96 10.56 11.62
N HIS A 19 -6.04 9.62 11.42
CA HIS A 19 -5.79 8.50 12.34
C HIS A 19 -4.43 8.57 13.04
N ASP A 20 -3.74 9.71 12.95
CA ASP A 20 -2.41 9.97 13.53
C ASP A 20 -1.39 8.86 13.20
N LEU A 21 -1.26 8.54 11.91
CA LEU A 21 -0.41 7.45 11.42
C LEU A 21 0.93 7.93 10.87
N HIS A 22 1.32 9.17 11.15
CA HIS A 22 2.54 9.79 10.63
C HIS A 22 3.81 9.01 10.99
N ASN A 23 3.79 8.35 12.13
CA ASN A 23 4.89 7.53 12.65
C ASN A 23 4.69 6.03 12.41
N LEU A 24 3.65 5.63 11.65
CA LEU A 24 3.42 4.22 11.32
C LEU A 24 4.50 3.70 10.36
N GLU A 25 5.16 2.62 10.77
CA GLU A 25 6.07 1.80 9.96
C GLU A 25 5.59 0.34 10.02
N GLY A 26 4.81 -0.09 9.01
CA GLY A 26 4.20 -1.41 8.95
C GLY A 26 2.70 -1.36 8.64
N ILE A 27 1.94 -2.32 9.17
CA ILE A 27 0.51 -2.50 8.91
C ILE A 27 -0.38 -2.06 10.08
N LYS A 28 -1.58 -1.56 9.78
CA LYS A 28 -2.65 -1.28 10.72
C LYS A 28 -3.98 -1.75 10.13
N GLN A 29 -4.78 -2.47 10.91
CA GLN A 29 -6.13 -2.85 10.47
C GLN A 29 -7.01 -1.60 10.36
N THR A 30 -7.76 -1.49 9.27
CA THR A 30 -8.73 -0.40 9.11
C THR A 30 -10.05 -0.73 9.82
N ALA A 31 -11.00 0.20 9.81
CA ALA A 31 -12.36 -0.08 10.29
C ALA A 31 -13.15 -1.03 9.37
N ILE A 32 -12.66 -1.28 8.15
CA ILE A 32 -13.26 -2.24 7.22
C ILE A 32 -12.59 -3.59 7.45
N GLU A 33 -13.39 -4.59 7.77
CA GLU A 33 -12.91 -5.95 7.99
C GLU A 33 -12.19 -6.48 6.74
N GLY A 34 -11.05 -7.16 6.95
CA GLY A 34 -10.22 -7.67 5.86
C GLY A 34 -9.36 -6.63 5.14
N VAL A 35 -9.52 -5.33 5.43
CA VAL A 35 -8.72 -4.25 4.82
C VAL A 35 -7.67 -3.75 5.79
N TRP A 36 -6.42 -3.80 5.34
CA TRP A 36 -5.24 -3.39 6.09
C TRP A 36 -4.56 -2.20 5.40
N PHE A 37 -4.16 -1.23 6.21
CA PHE A 37 -3.39 -0.07 5.76
C PHE A 37 -1.90 -0.31 6.03
N TYR A 38 -1.06 -0.16 5.01
CA TYR A 38 0.39 -0.26 5.14
C TYR A 38 1.06 1.10 4.90
N ARG A 39 2.03 1.46 5.74
CA ARG A 39 2.89 2.63 5.55
C ARG A 39 4.35 2.28 5.83
N SER A 40 5.25 2.90 5.07
CA SER A 40 6.70 2.83 5.30
C SER A 40 7.30 4.14 4.84
N SER A 41 8.05 4.84 5.69
CA SER A 41 8.72 6.09 5.30
C SER A 41 9.96 5.84 4.44
N LYS A 42 10.51 4.63 4.51
CA LYS A 42 11.70 4.20 3.76
C LYS A 42 11.39 2.97 2.91
N GLY A 43 12.20 2.79 1.86
CA GLY A 43 12.26 1.52 1.16
C GLY A 43 12.71 0.41 2.12
N ASN A 44 12.23 -0.82 1.89
CA ASN A 44 12.64 -1.97 2.66
C ASN A 44 13.69 -2.77 1.88
N ASN A 45 14.67 -3.33 2.57
CA ASN A 45 15.62 -4.24 1.95
C ASN A 45 14.88 -5.50 1.47
N ARG A 46 15.48 -6.23 0.51
CA ARG A 46 14.91 -7.50 0.06
C ARG A 46 14.79 -8.45 1.25
N GLN A 47 13.56 -8.82 1.57
CA GLN A 47 13.23 -9.73 2.66
C GLN A 47 12.18 -10.75 2.18
N PRO A 48 12.19 -11.98 2.71
CA PRO A 48 11.13 -12.93 2.46
C PRO A 48 9.77 -12.34 2.86
N PHE A 49 8.77 -12.50 1.99
CA PHE A 49 7.41 -12.05 2.24
C PHE A 49 6.48 -13.22 1.96
N VAL A 50 5.80 -13.71 3.00
CA VAL A 50 4.83 -14.80 2.87
C VAL A 50 3.50 -14.21 2.46
N TYR A 51 3.03 -14.58 1.27
CA TYR A 51 1.72 -14.15 0.78
C TYR A 51 0.62 -15.05 1.36
N GLN A 52 -0.39 -14.41 1.94
CA GLN A 52 -1.74 -14.95 2.00
C GLN A 52 -2.54 -14.39 0.82
N SER A 53 -3.45 -15.20 0.27
CA SER A 53 -4.30 -14.80 -0.85
C SER A 53 -5.01 -13.47 -0.54
N GLY A 54 -4.88 -12.52 -1.45
CA GLY A 54 -5.40 -11.17 -1.28
C GLY A 54 -5.02 -10.24 -2.43
N ILE A 55 -5.45 -8.99 -2.34
CA ILE A 55 -5.16 -7.94 -3.30
C ILE A 55 -4.32 -6.87 -2.59
N ILE A 56 -3.20 -6.48 -3.20
CA ILE A 56 -2.42 -5.32 -2.75
C ILE A 56 -2.59 -4.21 -3.76
N VAL A 57 -3.07 -3.06 -3.29
CA VAL A 57 -3.14 -1.82 -4.05
C VAL A 57 -2.10 -0.86 -3.50
N LEU A 58 -1.28 -0.28 -4.36
CA LEU A 58 -0.25 0.67 -3.96
C LEU A 58 -0.70 2.08 -4.31
N GLY A 59 -0.89 2.95 -3.30
CA GLY A 59 -1.27 4.34 -3.56
C GLY A 59 -0.10 5.29 -3.82
N GLN A 60 1.11 4.95 -3.35
CA GLN A 60 2.30 5.80 -3.52
C GLN A 60 3.58 4.96 -3.52
N GLY A 61 4.57 5.41 -4.28
CA GLY A 61 5.88 4.78 -4.39
C GLY A 61 5.87 3.61 -5.37
N HIS A 62 7.00 2.88 -5.43
CA HIS A 62 7.17 1.74 -6.31
C HIS A 62 7.73 0.57 -5.51
N LYS A 63 7.27 -0.64 -5.82
CA LYS A 63 7.79 -1.87 -5.25
C LYS A 63 8.35 -2.74 -6.35
N ASN A 64 9.53 -3.29 -6.09
CA ASN A 64 10.12 -4.35 -6.89
C ASN A 64 10.10 -5.63 -6.05
N ILE A 65 9.25 -6.58 -6.44
CA ILE A 65 9.09 -7.87 -5.76
C ILE A 65 9.59 -9.00 -6.66
N HIS A 66 9.91 -10.14 -6.06
CA HIS A 66 10.37 -11.32 -6.79
C HIS A 66 9.41 -12.47 -6.51
N ILE A 67 8.65 -12.89 -7.52
CA ILE A 67 7.74 -14.04 -7.46
C ILE A 67 8.49 -15.22 -8.09
N GLY A 68 9.01 -16.11 -7.24
CA GLY A 68 9.97 -17.12 -7.69
C GLY A 68 11.24 -16.47 -8.25
N GLN A 69 11.49 -16.66 -9.56
CA GLN A 69 12.62 -16.07 -10.27
C GLN A 69 12.22 -14.81 -11.08
N THR A 70 10.94 -14.42 -11.06
CA THR A 70 10.44 -13.33 -11.89
C THR A 70 10.38 -12.04 -11.06
N PRO A 71 11.15 -11.00 -11.43
CA PRO A 71 10.97 -9.67 -10.84
C PRO A 71 9.70 -9.01 -11.41
N VAL A 72 8.90 -8.42 -10.53
CA VAL A 72 7.68 -7.67 -10.89
C VAL A 72 7.76 -6.30 -10.23
N GLN A 73 7.58 -5.26 -11.03
CA GLN A 73 7.48 -3.89 -10.55
C GLN A 73 6.03 -3.44 -10.60
N TYR A 74 5.59 -2.78 -9.53
CA TYR A 74 4.28 -2.16 -9.48
C TYR A 74 4.35 -0.84 -8.70
N GLY A 75 3.61 0.15 -9.18
CA GLY A 75 3.60 1.53 -8.71
C GLY A 75 2.19 2.00 -8.35
N PRO A 76 1.98 3.33 -8.26
CA PRO A 76 0.64 3.89 -8.16
C PRO A 76 -0.21 3.43 -9.34
N ASP A 77 -1.48 3.15 -9.09
CA ASP A 77 -2.48 2.65 -10.07
C ASP A 77 -2.32 1.17 -10.49
N ASP A 78 -1.29 0.48 -10.00
CA ASP A 78 -1.16 -0.96 -10.14
C ASP A 78 -1.74 -1.72 -8.94
N TYR A 79 -2.21 -2.94 -9.19
CA TYR A 79 -2.54 -3.90 -8.15
C TYR A 79 -1.83 -5.22 -8.41
N LEU A 80 -1.53 -5.93 -7.32
CA LEU A 80 -0.97 -7.27 -7.37
C LEU A 80 -1.96 -8.28 -6.80
N VAL A 81 -2.13 -9.38 -7.54
CA VAL A 81 -2.86 -10.58 -7.12
C VAL A 81 -1.86 -11.73 -7.07
N VAL A 82 -1.81 -12.43 -5.93
CA VAL A 82 -0.90 -13.56 -5.67
C VAL A 82 -1.68 -14.76 -5.14
#